data_AF-A0A8J3IB90-F1
#
_entry.id   AF-A0A8J3IB90-F1
#
_cell.length_a   1.000
_cell.length_b   1.000
_cell.length_c   1.000
_cell.angle_alpha   90.00
_cell.angle_beta   90.00
_cell.angle_gamma   90.00
#
_symmetry.space_group_name_H-M   'P 1'
#
loop_
_entity.id
_entity.type
_entity.pdbx_description
1 polymer ?
#
loop_
_entity_poly.entity_id
_entity_poly.type
_entity_poly.pdbx_seq_one_letter_code
_entity_poly.pdbx_strand_id
1 'polypeptide(L)'
;MIIVGLVISGVIALIINYWLNSTRFTPNSTNATTSIIATLDVQRASLYAGLEMTIKNAQSAQTFVDDTVPSSSKVVRLNMHVANPTNNQISLLYYEIARLLAPHIQPIAPLNVHLSAATQPGKEDSGWIDFPFSDHLQLDTLTLQLGSSALHETMVLIPLKAKFDPKHFITKSSPQSLAISYNFNGNLLSYYLKSVDVAYAYQGRQARAGQQFYVLHFLVDNPNGVDASPGLGYDYIRLVVLGYSQPPIDSTLSATFKHATRGMSGNVVFVAPVGMKTITVGFRSQFGGPQQNYVVRLMK
;
A
#
# COMPACT_ATOMS: atom_id res chain seq x y z
N MET A 1 -20.13 23.94 35.13
CA MET A 1 -18.93 23.10 35.11
C MET A 1 -18.49 22.75 33.67
N ILE A 2 -18.19 23.76 32.84
CA ILE A 2 -17.65 23.57 31.47
C ILE A 2 -16.36 24.41 31.24
N ILE A 3 -16.07 25.36 32.14
CA ILE A 3 -14.94 26.29 31.98
C ILE A 3 -13.62 25.75 32.59
N VAL A 4 -13.68 24.73 33.46
CA VAL A 4 -12.47 24.14 34.08
C VAL A 4 -11.82 23.06 33.19
N GLY A 5 -12.58 22.42 32.29
CA GLY A 5 -12.06 21.37 31.40
C GLY A 5 -11.20 21.90 30.24
N LEU A 6 -11.42 23.13 29.79
CA LEU A 6 -10.69 23.73 28.67
C LEU A 6 -9.32 24.31 29.08
N VAL A 7 -9.15 24.73 30.34
CA VAL A 7 -7.88 25.28 30.82
C VAL A 7 -6.84 24.18 31.07
N ILE A 8 -7.27 22.99 31.52
CA ILE A 8 -6.36 21.86 31.77
C ILE A 8 -5.84 21.27 30.43
N SER A 9 -6.67 21.24 29.38
CA SER A 9 -6.25 20.70 28.09
C SER A 9 -5.29 21.62 27.32
N GLY A 10 -5.38 22.94 27.50
CA GLY A 10 -4.46 23.91 26.90
C GLY A 10 -3.05 23.89 27.53
N VAL A 11 -2.96 23.66 28.84
CA VAL A 11 -1.67 23.61 29.55
C VAL A 11 -0.90 22.32 29.26
N ILE A 12 -1.60 21.17 29.10
CA ILE A 12 -0.95 19.90 28.75
C ILE A 12 -0.40 19.94 27.30
N ALA A 13 -1.12 20.55 26.36
CA ALA A 13 -0.65 20.69 24.98
C ALA A 13 0.59 21.61 24.86
N LEU A 14 0.69 22.66 25.68
CA LEU A 14 1.84 23.56 25.71
C LEU A 14 3.07 22.94 26.37
N ILE A 15 2.89 22.08 27.39
CA ILE A 15 4.02 21.38 28.03
C ILE A 15 4.61 20.32 27.09
N ILE A 16 3.78 19.58 26.34
CA ILE A 16 4.28 18.59 25.36
C ILE A 16 5.05 19.28 24.22
N ASN A 17 4.57 20.43 23.73
CA ASN A 17 5.26 21.16 22.66
C ASN A 17 6.53 21.88 23.16
N TYR A 18 6.58 22.28 24.44
CA TYR A 18 7.81 22.83 25.04
C TYR A 18 8.85 21.74 25.29
N TRP A 19 8.44 20.55 25.75
CA TRP A 19 9.35 19.41 25.92
C TRP A 19 9.88 18.87 24.58
N LEU A 20 9.02 18.77 23.55
CA LEU A 20 9.44 18.36 22.19
C LEU A 20 10.38 19.37 21.52
N ASN A 21 10.28 20.67 21.86
CA ASN A 21 11.16 21.71 21.32
C ASN A 21 12.40 21.97 22.19
N SER A 22 12.39 21.62 23.49
CA SER A 22 13.53 21.85 24.40
C SER A 22 14.52 20.69 24.45
N THR A 23 14.20 19.52 23.89
CA THR A 23 15.19 18.45 23.70
C THR A 23 15.84 18.55 22.33
N ARG A 24 16.53 19.67 22.08
CA ARG A 24 17.66 19.62 21.15
C ARG A 24 18.77 18.85 21.87
N PHE A 25 18.80 17.54 21.67
CA PHE A 25 20.01 16.78 21.96
C PHE A 25 21.11 17.39 21.08
N THR A 26 21.97 18.21 21.66
CA THR A 26 23.29 18.46 21.10
C THR A 26 24.04 17.14 21.22
N PRO A 27 24.27 16.40 20.12
CA PRO A 27 25.18 15.29 20.20
C PRO A 27 26.52 15.90 20.57
N ASN A 28 27.12 15.44 21.67
CA ASN A 28 28.56 15.60 21.84
C ASN A 28 29.19 14.91 20.63
N SER A 29 29.61 15.69 19.64
CA SER A 29 30.34 15.20 18.49
C SER A 29 31.75 14.82 18.94
N THR A 30 31.87 13.68 19.61
CA THR A 30 33.05 12.86 19.35
C THR A 30 33.03 12.60 17.85
N ASN A 31 34.09 13.02 17.14
CA ASN A 31 34.27 12.80 15.71
C ASN A 31 34.26 11.29 15.42
N ALA A 32 33.06 10.70 15.34
CA ALA A 32 32.89 9.34 14.88
C ALA A 32 33.24 9.37 13.40
N THR A 33 34.36 8.77 13.02
CA THR A 33 34.72 8.58 11.63
C THR A 33 33.96 7.37 11.10
N THR A 34 33.18 7.54 10.03
CA THR A 34 32.55 6.40 9.37
C THR A 34 33.64 5.46 8.84
N SER A 35 33.67 4.23 9.34
CA SER A 35 34.55 3.17 8.81
C SER A 35 33.73 2.29 7.87
N ILE A 36 33.51 2.76 6.64
CA ILE A 36 32.85 1.95 5.61
C ILE A 36 33.79 0.81 5.22
N ILE A 37 33.31 -0.42 5.38
CA ILE A 37 34.04 -1.65 5.07
C ILE A 37 33.79 -2.04 3.60
N ALA A 38 32.55 -1.92 3.13
CA ALA A 38 32.19 -2.22 1.76
C ALA A 38 30.96 -1.41 1.32
N THR A 39 30.90 -1.09 0.03
CA THR A 39 29.73 -0.49 -0.63
C THR A 39 29.37 -1.31 -1.86
N LEU A 40 28.08 -1.54 -2.07
CA LEU A 40 27.51 -2.16 -3.25
C LEU A 40 26.48 -1.21 -3.86
N ASP A 41 26.69 -0.81 -5.13
CA ASP A 41 25.66 -0.11 -5.89
C ASP A 41 24.56 -1.11 -6.30
N VAL A 42 23.30 -0.75 -6.03
CA VAL A 42 22.16 -1.68 -6.18
C VAL A 42 21.22 -1.20 -7.27
N GLN A 43 20.72 0.04 -7.17
CA GLN A 43 19.81 0.69 -8.12
C GLN A 43 18.58 -0.15 -8.50
N ARG A 44 17.86 -0.66 -7.50
CA ARG A 44 16.67 -1.52 -7.72
C ARG A 44 15.43 -0.91 -7.13
N ALA A 45 14.37 -0.88 -7.92
CA ALA A 45 13.08 -0.34 -7.52
C ALA A 45 11.97 -1.39 -7.59
N SER A 46 11.03 -1.35 -6.67
CA SER A 46 9.80 -2.16 -6.71
C SER A 46 8.63 -1.42 -6.07
N LEU A 47 7.41 -1.86 -6.38
CA LEU A 47 6.21 -1.34 -5.71
C LEU A 47 5.91 -2.13 -4.45
N TYR A 48 5.65 -1.43 -3.35
CA TYR A 48 5.14 -2.02 -2.12
C TYR A 48 4.09 -1.10 -1.51
N ALA A 49 2.91 -1.63 -1.21
CA ALA A 49 1.77 -0.88 -0.65
C ALA A 49 1.35 0.38 -1.45
N GLY A 50 1.79 0.52 -2.70
CA GLY A 50 1.50 1.66 -3.58
C GLY A 50 2.63 2.70 -3.64
N LEU A 51 3.70 2.51 -2.86
CA LEU A 51 4.92 3.31 -2.93
C LEU A 51 5.93 2.67 -3.89
N GLU A 52 6.68 3.53 -4.57
CA GLU A 52 7.88 3.14 -5.32
C GLU A 52 9.08 3.11 -4.37
N MET A 53 9.55 1.91 -4.05
CA MET A 53 10.63 1.64 -3.11
C MET A 53 11.91 1.35 -3.88
N THR A 54 12.92 2.22 -3.76
CA THR A 54 14.20 2.10 -4.46
C THR A 54 15.36 1.91 -3.49
N ILE A 55 16.12 0.83 -3.65
CA ILE A 55 17.44 0.65 -3.01
C ILE A 55 18.47 1.29 -3.91
N LYS A 56 19.08 2.39 -3.47
CA LYS A 56 20.16 3.08 -4.20
C LYS A 56 21.45 2.27 -4.09
N ASN A 57 21.92 2.07 -2.87
CA ASN A 57 23.11 1.27 -2.57
C ASN A 57 23.00 0.62 -1.19
N ALA A 58 23.90 -0.32 -0.92
CA ALA A 58 24.09 -0.92 0.39
C ALA A 58 25.52 -0.68 0.87
N GLN A 59 25.67 -0.36 2.16
CA GLN A 59 26.94 -0.13 2.82
C GLN A 59 27.07 -1.05 4.03
N SER A 60 28.27 -1.53 4.30
CA SER A 60 28.60 -2.17 5.57
C SER A 60 29.63 -1.34 6.32
N ALA A 61 29.42 -1.13 7.62
CA ALA A 61 30.32 -0.39 8.48
C ALA A 61 30.22 -0.93 9.91
N GLN A 62 31.22 -0.62 10.75
CA GLN A 62 31.11 -0.86 12.19
C GLN A 62 30.20 0.17 12.86
N THR A 63 30.33 1.44 12.44
CA THR A 63 29.54 2.58 12.88
C THR A 63 29.43 3.60 11.75
N PHE A 64 28.31 4.30 11.69
CA PHE A 64 28.12 5.50 10.87
C PHE A 64 28.21 6.77 11.72
N VAL A 65 28.59 7.89 11.09
CA VAL A 65 28.72 9.21 11.74
C VAL A 65 27.43 9.69 12.41
N ASP A 66 26.27 9.24 11.92
CA ASP A 66 24.94 9.61 12.38
C ASP A 66 24.33 8.59 13.34
N ASP A 67 25.11 7.59 13.78
CA ASP A 67 24.67 6.63 14.79
C ASP A 67 24.57 7.30 16.16
N THR A 68 23.35 7.42 16.68
CA THR A 68 23.10 7.94 18.03
C THR A 68 23.45 6.93 19.13
N VAL A 69 23.47 5.63 18.79
CA VAL A 69 23.89 4.54 19.67
C VAL A 69 24.92 3.69 18.93
N PRO A 70 26.17 3.62 19.42
CA PRO A 70 27.19 2.77 18.81
C PRO A 70 26.74 1.32 18.82
N SER A 71 26.68 0.69 17.66
CA SER A 71 26.43 -0.75 17.57
C SER A 71 27.71 -1.52 17.93
N SER A 72 27.58 -2.50 18.83
CA SER A 72 28.67 -3.45 19.12
C SER A 72 28.95 -4.41 17.94
N SER A 73 27.99 -4.56 17.02
CA SER A 73 28.08 -5.38 15.81
C SER A 73 28.19 -4.52 14.55
N LYS A 74 28.73 -5.08 13.46
CA LYS A 74 28.64 -4.43 12.15
C LYS A 74 27.19 -4.17 11.76
N VAL A 75 26.99 -3.16 10.93
CA VAL A 75 25.69 -2.74 10.43
C VAL A 75 25.73 -2.75 8.91
N VAL A 76 24.66 -3.24 8.30
CA VAL A 76 24.36 -3.01 6.89
C VAL A 76 23.33 -1.91 6.79
N ARG A 77 23.70 -0.82 6.12
CA ARG A 77 22.83 0.29 5.77
C ARG A 77 22.34 0.12 4.35
N LEU A 78 21.02 0.08 4.17
CA LEU A 78 20.39 0.22 2.86
C LEU A 78 20.01 1.68 2.68
N ASN A 79 20.64 2.35 1.71
CA ASN A 79 20.27 3.71 1.33
C ASN A 79 19.09 3.64 0.36
N MET A 80 17.98 4.24 0.75
CA MET A 80 16.68 4.10 0.12
C MET A 80 16.18 5.42 -0.45
N HIS A 81 15.33 5.31 -1.48
CA HIS A 81 14.51 6.38 -2.00
C HIS A 81 13.09 5.87 -2.18
N VAL A 82 12.12 6.63 -1.68
CA VAL A 82 10.72 6.24 -1.61
C VAL A 82 9.88 7.33 -2.25
N ALA A 83 9.07 7.00 -3.25
CA ALA A 83 8.14 7.94 -3.85
C ALA A 83 6.70 7.46 -3.69
N ASN A 84 5.79 8.41 -3.43
CA ASN A 84 4.35 8.16 -3.37
C ASN A 84 3.67 8.73 -4.62
N PRO A 85 3.47 7.93 -5.67
CA PRO A 85 2.77 8.36 -6.87
C PRO A 85 1.24 8.45 -6.69
N THR A 86 0.71 8.11 -5.51
CA THR A 86 -0.72 8.05 -5.26
C THR A 86 -1.28 9.38 -4.77
N ASN A 87 -2.61 9.47 -4.71
CA ASN A 87 -3.33 10.65 -4.22
C ASN A 87 -3.56 10.63 -2.71
N ASN A 88 -3.10 9.59 -2.00
CA ASN A 88 -3.31 9.41 -0.57
C ASN A 88 -1.98 9.39 0.18
N GLN A 89 -1.95 9.90 1.41
CA GLN A 89 -0.81 9.68 2.29
C GLN A 89 -0.71 8.18 2.59
N ILE A 90 0.48 7.62 2.46
CA ILE A 90 0.76 6.22 2.81
C ILE A 90 1.69 6.20 4.01
N SER A 91 1.35 5.42 5.03
CA SER A 91 2.15 5.29 6.25
C SER A 91 2.66 3.87 6.38
N LEU A 92 3.97 3.71 6.57
CA LEU A 92 4.65 2.42 6.70
C LEU A 92 5.46 2.36 7.99
N LEU A 93 5.30 1.25 8.73
CA LEU A 93 6.13 0.93 9.88
C LEU A 93 7.25 0.00 9.43
N TYR A 94 8.40 0.56 9.03
CA TYR A 94 9.53 -0.21 8.49
C TYR A 94 10.00 -1.35 9.40
N TYR A 95 9.93 -1.18 10.73
CA TYR A 95 10.25 -2.24 11.70
C TYR A 95 9.34 -3.47 11.60
N GLU A 96 8.12 -3.33 11.07
CA GLU A 96 7.19 -4.45 10.88
C GLU A 96 7.29 -5.08 9.50
N ILE A 97 7.65 -4.29 8.49
CA ILE A 97 7.56 -4.71 7.08
C ILE A 97 8.92 -5.05 6.47
N ALA A 98 10.02 -4.46 6.94
CA ALA A 98 11.33 -4.63 6.32
C ALA A 98 12.12 -5.72 7.02
N ARG A 99 12.68 -6.65 6.25
CA ARG A 99 13.65 -7.63 6.76
C ARG A 99 14.81 -7.73 5.80
N LEU A 100 16.01 -7.91 6.34
CA LEU A 100 17.17 -8.27 5.54
C LEU A 100 17.33 -9.79 5.60
N LEU A 101 17.28 -10.43 4.44
CA LEU A 101 17.50 -11.86 4.31
C LEU A 101 18.94 -12.12 3.91
N ALA A 102 19.57 -13.09 4.56
CA ALA A 102 20.83 -13.66 4.11
C ALA A 102 20.73 -15.20 4.06
N PRO A 103 21.62 -15.87 3.32
CA PRO A 103 21.59 -17.31 3.20
C PRO A 103 21.67 -18.02 4.55
N HIS A 104 20.81 -19.01 4.76
CA HIS A 104 20.83 -19.92 5.91
C HIS A 104 20.67 -19.30 7.31
N ILE A 105 20.22 -18.04 7.40
CA ILE A 105 19.93 -17.39 8.66
C ILE A 105 18.49 -16.86 8.71
N GLN A 106 18.01 -16.61 9.91
CA GLN A 106 16.69 -16.02 10.13
C GLN A 106 16.62 -14.59 9.57
N PRO A 107 15.44 -14.12 9.12
CA PRO A 107 15.25 -12.74 8.69
C PRO A 107 15.70 -11.74 9.76
N ILE A 108 16.53 -10.79 9.37
CA ILE A 108 17.10 -9.77 10.26
C ILE A 108 16.16 -8.57 10.30
N ALA A 109 15.76 -8.13 11.49
CA ALA A 109 14.94 -6.95 11.69
C ALA A 109 15.77 -5.65 11.61
N PRO A 110 15.15 -4.50 11.25
CA PRO A 110 15.83 -3.22 11.29
C PRO A 110 16.27 -2.85 12.71
N LEU A 111 17.45 -2.24 12.84
CA LEU A 111 17.96 -1.64 14.06
C LEU A 111 17.56 -0.16 14.15
N ASN A 112 17.79 0.59 13.07
CA ASN A 112 17.51 2.02 12.97
C ASN A 112 16.88 2.35 11.61
N VAL A 113 16.09 3.40 11.55
CA VAL A 113 15.40 3.87 10.33
C VAL A 113 15.41 5.39 10.29
N HIS A 114 15.83 5.97 9.17
CA HIS A 114 15.77 7.42 8.91
C HIS A 114 14.71 7.81 7.88
N LEU A 115 14.05 6.84 7.24
CA LEU A 115 12.92 7.12 6.35
C LEU A 115 11.71 7.62 7.14
N SER A 116 10.97 8.56 6.56
CA SER A 116 9.68 9.00 7.10
C SER A 116 8.70 7.83 7.17
N ALA A 117 8.03 7.70 8.32
CA ALA A 117 6.96 6.73 8.50
C ALA A 117 5.71 7.07 7.68
N ALA A 118 5.58 8.30 7.15
CA ALA A 118 4.47 8.72 6.32
C ALA A 118 4.92 9.56 5.12
N THR A 119 4.56 9.11 3.92
CA THR A 119 4.88 9.79 2.66
C THR A 119 3.61 10.43 2.09
N GLN A 120 3.62 11.75 1.94
CA GLN A 120 2.50 12.53 1.41
C GLN A 120 2.23 12.24 -0.09
N PRO A 121 1.01 12.48 -0.59
CA PRO A 121 0.70 12.34 -2.02
C PRO A 121 1.66 13.11 -2.91
N GLY A 122 2.17 12.46 -3.97
CA GLY A 122 3.08 13.08 -4.94
C GLY A 122 4.43 13.52 -4.36
N LYS A 123 4.80 13.06 -3.16
CA LYS A 123 6.08 13.38 -2.52
C LYS A 123 7.04 12.19 -2.55
N GLU A 124 8.30 12.54 -2.40
CA GLU A 124 9.42 11.60 -2.31
C GLU A 124 10.20 11.83 -1.01
N ASP A 125 10.89 10.79 -0.57
CA ASP A 125 11.76 10.79 0.59
C ASP A 125 13.03 9.99 0.29
N SER A 126 14.14 10.37 0.91
CA SER A 126 15.40 9.62 0.84
C SER A 126 15.96 9.47 2.24
N GLY A 127 16.42 8.28 2.55
CA GLY A 127 16.92 7.96 3.87
C GLY A 127 17.53 6.58 3.86
N TRP A 128 17.54 5.93 5.02
CA TRP A 128 18.18 4.63 5.14
C TRP A 128 17.47 3.73 6.16
N ILE A 129 17.77 2.44 6.04
CA ILE A 129 17.38 1.40 7.00
C ILE A 129 18.64 0.60 7.35
N ASP A 130 18.91 0.51 8.65
CA ASP A 130 20.06 -0.21 9.18
C ASP A 130 19.65 -1.57 9.72
N PHE A 131 20.48 -2.58 9.46
CA PHE A 131 20.30 -3.95 9.92
C PHE A 131 21.57 -4.42 10.63
N PRO A 132 21.46 -5.10 11.78
CA PRO A 132 22.62 -5.71 12.41
C PRO A 132 23.17 -6.82 11.50
N PHE A 133 24.49 -6.90 11.40
CA PHE A 133 25.17 -7.73 10.41
C PHE A 133 26.31 -8.53 11.04
N SER A 134 26.54 -9.74 10.52
CA SER A 134 27.64 -10.60 10.92
C SER A 134 28.77 -10.54 9.90
N ASP A 135 30.01 -10.61 10.39
CA ASP A 135 31.26 -10.46 9.65
C ASP A 135 31.44 -11.40 8.45
N HIS A 136 30.68 -12.49 8.40
CA HIS A 136 30.82 -13.53 7.38
C HIS A 136 29.87 -13.36 6.17
N LEU A 137 28.99 -12.37 6.21
CA LEU A 137 28.01 -12.16 5.15
C LEU A 137 28.56 -11.20 4.08
N GLN A 138 28.24 -11.45 2.82
CA GLN A 138 28.61 -10.57 1.69
C GLN A 138 27.38 -9.78 1.23
N LEU A 139 27.54 -8.47 0.99
CA LEU A 139 26.43 -7.59 0.61
C LEU A 139 25.65 -8.12 -0.61
N ASP A 140 26.34 -8.70 -1.58
CA ASP A 140 25.70 -9.16 -2.81
C ASP A 140 24.88 -10.44 -2.69
N THR A 141 24.97 -11.14 -1.56
CA THR A 141 24.14 -12.30 -1.22
C THR A 141 22.84 -11.92 -0.52
N LEU A 142 22.67 -10.64 -0.16
CA LEU A 142 21.55 -10.18 0.64
C LEU A 142 20.32 -9.88 -0.21
N THR A 143 19.16 -9.94 0.44
CA THR A 143 17.86 -9.57 -0.14
C THR A 143 17.07 -8.72 0.84
N LEU A 144 16.58 -7.56 0.39
CA LEU A 144 15.58 -6.81 1.13
C LEU A 144 14.21 -7.48 0.92
N GLN A 145 13.57 -7.87 2.01
CA GLN A 145 12.18 -8.28 2.02
C GLN A 145 11.32 -7.11 2.52
N LEU A 146 10.25 -6.80 1.79
CA LEU A 146 9.17 -5.92 2.23
C LEU A 146 7.88 -6.73 2.35
N GLY A 147 7.18 -6.59 3.47
CA GLY A 147 5.90 -7.23 3.76
C GLY A 147 5.82 -7.73 5.20
N SER A 148 4.67 -7.51 5.84
CA SER A 148 4.41 -7.98 7.20
C SER A 148 3.98 -9.45 7.20
N SER A 149 4.79 -10.30 7.83
CA SER A 149 4.44 -11.71 8.04
C SER A 149 3.24 -11.87 8.98
N ALA A 150 3.10 -10.98 9.97
CA ALA A 150 1.97 -10.96 10.91
C ALA A 150 0.64 -10.64 10.21
N LEU A 151 0.66 -9.80 9.18
CA LEU A 151 -0.51 -9.47 8.38
C LEU A 151 -0.72 -10.40 7.17
N HIS A 152 0.16 -11.40 7.02
CA HIS A 152 0.20 -12.34 5.90
C HIS A 152 0.26 -11.63 4.53
N GLU A 153 1.04 -10.57 4.42
CA GLU A 153 1.19 -9.83 3.16
C GLU A 153 1.97 -10.61 2.11
N THR A 154 1.69 -10.31 0.84
CA THR A 154 2.52 -10.73 -0.27
C THR A 154 3.89 -10.06 -0.15
N MET A 155 4.92 -10.88 0.04
CA MET A 155 6.30 -10.43 0.19
C MET A 155 6.87 -9.93 -1.13
N VAL A 156 7.53 -8.77 -1.07
CA VAL A 156 8.36 -8.24 -2.15
C VAL A 156 9.81 -8.50 -1.81
N LEU A 157 10.48 -9.34 -2.60
CA LEU A 157 11.86 -9.74 -2.39
C LEU A 157 12.76 -9.05 -3.42
N ILE A 158 13.58 -8.11 -2.96
CA ILE A 158 14.50 -7.32 -3.77
C ILE A 158 15.93 -7.78 -3.46
N PRO A 159 16.49 -8.74 -4.22
CA PRO A 159 17.88 -9.14 -4.03
C PRO A 159 18.80 -7.95 -4.31
N LEU A 160 19.96 -7.86 -3.65
CA LEU A 160 20.89 -6.74 -3.89
C LEU A 160 21.68 -6.92 -5.20
N LYS A 161 21.95 -8.16 -5.62
CA LYS A 161 22.68 -8.44 -6.89
C LYS A 161 22.05 -9.50 -7.81
N ALA A 162 21.35 -10.50 -7.28
CA ALA A 162 20.75 -11.57 -8.10
C ALA A 162 19.69 -11.03 -9.10
N LYS A 163 19.19 -11.83 -10.04
CA LYS A 163 18.16 -11.36 -10.98
C LYS A 163 16.88 -10.94 -10.23
N PHE A 164 16.29 -9.82 -10.61
CA PHE A 164 15.04 -9.29 -10.05
C PHE A 164 14.12 -8.83 -11.17
N ASP A 165 12.83 -9.16 -11.08
CA ASP A 165 11.80 -8.70 -12.01
C ASP A 165 10.76 -7.83 -11.29
N PRO A 166 10.92 -6.49 -11.30
CA PRO A 166 9.99 -5.59 -10.65
C PRO A 166 8.61 -5.54 -11.33
N LYS A 167 8.52 -5.99 -12.60
CA LYS A 167 7.25 -5.99 -13.35
C LYS A 167 6.24 -6.99 -12.78
N HIS A 168 6.64 -7.85 -11.85
CA HIS A 168 5.70 -8.70 -11.14
C HIS A 168 4.70 -7.89 -10.30
N PHE A 169 5.11 -6.75 -9.75
CA PHE A 169 4.32 -5.98 -8.78
C PHE A 169 3.58 -4.77 -9.36
N ILE A 170 3.72 -4.51 -10.67
CA ILE A 170 3.02 -3.40 -11.32
C ILE A 170 1.53 -3.71 -11.49
N THR A 171 0.72 -2.65 -11.39
CA THR A 171 -0.71 -2.72 -11.70
C THR A 171 -0.90 -3.06 -13.18
N LYS A 172 -1.75 -4.05 -13.46
CA LYS A 172 -2.18 -4.39 -14.82
C LYS A 172 -3.61 -3.92 -15.03
N SER A 173 -3.83 -3.09 -16.06
CA SER A 173 -5.17 -2.63 -16.43
C SER A 173 -5.72 -3.42 -17.61
N SER A 174 -6.97 -3.85 -17.49
CA SER A 174 -7.71 -4.56 -18.53
C SER A 174 -8.93 -3.73 -18.95
N PRO A 175 -8.90 -3.06 -20.11
CA PRO A 175 -10.06 -2.36 -20.67
C PRO A 175 -11.28 -3.28 -20.81
N GLN A 176 -12.46 -2.70 -20.62
CA GLN A 176 -13.75 -3.38 -20.67
C GLN A 176 -14.79 -2.55 -21.44
N SER A 177 -15.77 -3.23 -22.02
CA SER A 177 -16.91 -2.62 -22.74
C SER A 177 -18.26 -3.14 -22.25
N LEU A 178 -18.29 -3.71 -21.03
CA LEU A 178 -19.48 -4.32 -20.47
C LEU A 178 -20.48 -3.24 -20.02
N ALA A 179 -21.71 -3.32 -20.52
CA ALA A 179 -22.86 -2.54 -20.07
C ALA A 179 -23.81 -3.40 -19.23
N ILE A 180 -24.31 -2.85 -18.13
CA ILE A 180 -25.13 -3.52 -17.14
C ILE A 180 -26.36 -2.64 -16.88
N SER A 181 -27.54 -3.20 -17.14
CA SER A 181 -28.82 -2.58 -16.80
C SER A 181 -29.25 -3.04 -15.42
N TYR A 182 -29.27 -2.13 -14.45
CA TYR A 182 -29.63 -2.40 -13.08
C TYR A 182 -30.94 -1.71 -12.71
N ASN A 183 -31.98 -2.49 -12.39
CA ASN A 183 -33.27 -1.94 -11.98
C ASN A 183 -33.40 -1.97 -10.45
N PHE A 184 -33.65 -0.80 -9.86
CA PHE A 184 -33.87 -0.64 -8.42
C PHE A 184 -35.16 0.14 -8.17
N ASN A 185 -36.11 -0.45 -7.46
CA ASN A 185 -37.42 0.16 -7.16
C ASN A 185 -38.11 0.76 -8.40
N GLY A 186 -38.04 0.08 -9.53
CA GLY A 186 -38.62 0.53 -10.81
C GLY A 186 -37.81 1.57 -11.58
N ASN A 187 -36.67 2.03 -11.05
CA ASN A 187 -35.76 2.95 -11.73
C ASN A 187 -34.58 2.20 -12.36
N LEU A 188 -34.27 2.54 -13.61
CA LEU A 188 -33.13 1.95 -14.33
C LEU A 188 -31.86 2.75 -14.09
N LEU A 189 -30.77 2.08 -13.74
CA LEU A 189 -29.41 2.62 -13.77
C LEU A 189 -28.57 1.84 -14.79
N SER A 190 -27.82 2.55 -15.62
CA SER A 190 -26.93 1.95 -16.62
C SER A 190 -25.49 2.06 -16.14
N TYR A 191 -24.89 0.93 -15.78
CA TYR A 191 -23.47 0.84 -15.39
C TYR A 191 -22.64 0.40 -16.59
N TYR A 192 -21.52 1.07 -16.82
CA TYR A 192 -20.54 0.73 -17.84
C TYR A 192 -19.21 0.45 -17.16
N LEU A 193 -18.79 -0.80 -17.16
CA LEU A 193 -17.46 -1.17 -16.70
C LEU A 193 -16.45 -0.80 -17.79
N LYS A 194 -15.55 0.14 -17.50
CA LYS A 194 -14.57 0.68 -18.45
C LYS A 194 -13.22 -0.01 -18.38
N SER A 195 -12.80 -0.41 -17.18
CA SER A 195 -11.57 -1.16 -16.98
C SER A 195 -11.60 -1.93 -15.66
N VAL A 196 -10.72 -2.91 -15.56
CA VAL A 196 -10.38 -3.60 -14.30
C VAL A 196 -8.88 -3.51 -14.11
N ASP A 197 -8.45 -2.93 -13.00
CA ASP A 197 -7.06 -3.00 -12.58
C ASP A 197 -6.85 -4.17 -11.63
N VAL A 198 -5.78 -4.93 -11.86
CA VAL A 198 -5.29 -6.00 -11.00
C VAL A 198 -3.98 -5.56 -10.39
N ALA A 199 -3.94 -5.45 -9.06
CA ALA A 199 -2.82 -4.87 -8.34
C ALA A 199 -2.49 -5.63 -7.04
N TYR A 200 -1.23 -5.60 -6.63
CA TYR A 200 -0.81 -6.08 -5.31
C TYR A 200 -0.94 -5.03 -4.22
N ALA A 201 -1.26 -3.79 -4.57
CA ALA A 201 -1.42 -2.70 -3.61
C ALA A 201 -2.66 -1.87 -3.90
N TYR A 202 -3.30 -1.39 -2.82
CA TYR A 202 -4.42 -0.47 -2.89
C TYR A 202 -4.44 0.45 -1.67
N GLN A 203 -4.43 1.77 -1.89
CA GLN A 203 -4.51 2.80 -0.83
C GLN A 203 -3.58 2.54 0.39
N GLY A 204 -2.29 2.32 0.16
CA GLY A 204 -1.34 2.11 1.26
C GLY A 204 -1.35 0.71 1.86
N ARG A 205 -2.10 -0.23 1.29
CA ARG A 205 -2.18 -1.62 1.76
C ARG A 205 -1.59 -2.58 0.74
N GLN A 206 -0.77 -3.51 1.19
CA GLN A 206 -0.31 -4.65 0.39
C GLN A 206 -1.35 -5.78 0.45
N ALA A 207 -1.55 -6.47 -0.67
CA ALA A 207 -2.44 -7.63 -0.73
C ALA A 207 -1.85 -8.79 0.08
N ARG A 208 -2.70 -9.63 0.68
CA ARG A 208 -2.25 -10.84 1.37
C ARG A 208 -1.65 -11.85 0.41
N ALA A 209 -0.82 -12.75 0.92
CA ALA A 209 -0.22 -13.83 0.16
C ALA A 209 -1.29 -14.62 -0.62
N GLY A 210 -1.06 -14.81 -1.93
CA GLY A 210 -1.99 -15.49 -2.81
C GLY A 210 -3.21 -14.66 -3.23
N GLN A 211 -3.27 -13.37 -2.89
CA GLN A 211 -4.37 -12.47 -3.25
C GLN A 211 -3.91 -11.24 -4.03
N GLN A 212 -4.84 -10.63 -4.76
CA GLN A 212 -4.71 -9.36 -5.47
C GLN A 212 -5.96 -8.51 -5.28
N PHE A 213 -5.80 -7.19 -5.40
CA PHE A 213 -6.89 -6.25 -5.52
C PHE A 213 -7.39 -6.23 -6.96
N TYR A 214 -8.71 -6.20 -7.12
CA TYR A 214 -9.41 -6.02 -8.38
C TYR A 214 -10.22 -4.72 -8.29
N VAL A 215 -9.77 -3.67 -8.96
CA VAL A 215 -10.38 -2.34 -8.95
C VAL A 215 -11.19 -2.19 -10.24
N LEU A 216 -12.52 -2.23 -10.11
CA LEU A 216 -13.45 -2.10 -11.22
C LEU A 216 -13.83 -0.62 -11.37
N HIS A 217 -13.56 -0.06 -12.55
CA HIS A 217 -13.83 1.34 -12.88
C HIS A 217 -15.14 1.44 -13.65
N PHE A 218 -16.15 2.04 -13.03
CA PHE A 218 -17.48 2.21 -13.62
C PHE A 218 -17.75 3.65 -14.03
N LEU A 219 -18.54 3.80 -15.09
CA LEU A 219 -19.38 4.98 -15.33
C LEU A 219 -20.84 4.60 -15.11
N VAL A 220 -21.64 5.51 -14.55
CA VAL A 220 -23.06 5.27 -14.29
C VAL A 220 -23.91 6.39 -14.88
N ASP A 221 -24.95 6.01 -15.61
CA ASP A 221 -26.00 6.91 -16.08
C ASP A 221 -27.29 6.67 -15.29
N ASN A 222 -27.97 7.77 -14.94
CA ASN A 222 -29.36 7.76 -14.50
C ASN A 222 -30.24 8.39 -15.58
N PRO A 223 -30.85 7.60 -16.48
CA PRO A 223 -31.74 8.11 -17.52
C PRO A 223 -33.12 8.53 -17.00
N ASN A 224 -33.45 8.27 -15.73
CA ASN A 224 -34.78 8.53 -15.20
C ASN A 224 -35.00 10.04 -14.98
N GLY A 225 -36.28 10.43 -14.95
CA GLY A 225 -36.70 11.79 -14.56
C GLY A 225 -36.65 12.05 -13.05
N VAL A 226 -36.11 11.11 -12.26
CA VAL A 226 -36.00 11.18 -10.80
C VAL A 226 -34.63 10.70 -10.33
N ASP A 227 -34.24 11.15 -9.14
CA ASP A 227 -33.04 10.65 -8.48
C ASP A 227 -33.21 9.17 -8.11
N ALA A 228 -32.18 8.36 -8.31
CA ALA A 228 -32.19 6.93 -8.01
C ALA A 228 -31.15 6.64 -6.91
N SER A 229 -31.58 6.03 -5.81
CA SER A 229 -30.73 5.77 -4.63
C SER A 229 -30.68 4.27 -4.32
N PRO A 230 -29.87 3.48 -5.05
CA PRO A 230 -29.75 2.04 -4.82
C PRO A 230 -29.01 1.67 -3.53
N GLY A 231 -28.51 2.66 -2.77
CA GLY A 231 -27.65 2.45 -1.62
C GLY A 231 -26.18 2.40 -2.01
N LEU A 232 -25.33 1.96 -1.09
CA LEU A 232 -23.89 1.91 -1.34
C LEU A 232 -23.57 0.72 -2.26
N GLY A 233 -22.48 0.81 -3.03
CA GLY A 233 -22.02 -0.31 -3.87
C GLY A 233 -21.85 -1.63 -3.11
N TYR A 234 -21.60 -1.54 -1.79
CA TYR A 234 -21.54 -2.68 -0.87
C TYR A 234 -22.83 -3.50 -0.79
N ASP A 235 -23.98 -2.91 -1.08
CA ASP A 235 -25.27 -3.55 -0.87
C ASP A 235 -25.65 -4.45 -2.04
N TYR A 236 -25.28 -4.07 -3.26
CA TYR A 236 -25.77 -4.70 -4.49
C TYR A 236 -24.70 -5.22 -5.45
N ILE A 237 -23.47 -4.71 -5.44
CA ILE A 237 -22.40 -5.19 -6.33
C ILE A 237 -21.61 -6.29 -5.63
N ARG A 238 -21.33 -7.39 -6.33
CA ARG A 238 -20.64 -8.56 -5.79
C ARG A 238 -19.55 -9.03 -6.73
N LEU A 239 -18.49 -9.60 -6.16
CA LEU A 239 -17.58 -10.46 -6.90
C LEU A 239 -17.96 -11.90 -6.61
N VAL A 240 -18.16 -12.69 -7.66
CA VAL A 240 -18.43 -14.13 -7.56
C VAL A 240 -17.17 -14.90 -7.87
N VAL A 241 -16.64 -15.58 -6.86
CA VAL A 241 -15.42 -16.40 -6.96
C VAL A 241 -15.75 -17.79 -6.45
N LEU A 242 -15.53 -18.81 -7.30
CA LEU A 242 -15.82 -20.21 -6.94
C LEU A 242 -17.25 -20.43 -6.43
N GLY A 243 -18.23 -19.70 -6.98
CA GLY A 243 -19.63 -19.74 -6.55
C GLY A 243 -19.97 -18.89 -5.32
N TYR A 244 -18.98 -18.35 -4.61
CA TYR A 244 -19.19 -17.48 -3.45
C TYR A 244 -19.33 -16.02 -3.87
N SER A 245 -20.40 -15.38 -3.40
CA SER A 245 -20.72 -13.97 -3.64
C SER A 245 -20.21 -13.10 -2.49
N GLN A 246 -19.17 -12.31 -2.72
CA GLN A 246 -18.55 -11.44 -1.72
C GLN A 246 -18.79 -9.96 -2.01
N PRO A 247 -19.03 -9.12 -0.98
CA PRO A 247 -19.14 -7.68 -1.14
C PRO A 247 -17.76 -7.05 -1.47
N PRO A 248 -17.76 -5.80 -1.97
CA PRO A 248 -16.55 -5.02 -2.12
C PRO A 248 -15.87 -4.78 -0.76
N ILE A 249 -14.56 -4.57 -0.79
CA ILE A 249 -13.80 -4.07 0.35
C ILE A 249 -13.68 -2.54 0.35
N ASP A 250 -13.90 -1.91 -0.81
CA ASP A 250 -13.99 -0.47 -0.97
C ASP A 250 -14.95 -0.10 -2.11
N SER A 251 -15.59 1.06 -2.05
CA SER A 251 -16.33 1.63 -3.16
C SER A 251 -16.44 3.16 -3.07
N THR A 252 -16.24 3.82 -4.20
CA THR A 252 -16.44 5.27 -4.37
C THR A 252 -17.69 5.61 -5.19
N LEU A 253 -18.51 4.61 -5.53
CA LEU A 253 -19.79 4.85 -6.19
C LEU A 253 -20.72 5.63 -5.26
N SER A 254 -21.44 6.60 -5.83
CA SER A 254 -22.44 7.36 -5.10
C SER A 254 -23.58 6.45 -4.61
N ALA A 255 -24.09 6.72 -3.42
CA ALA A 255 -25.31 6.11 -2.91
C ALA A 255 -26.57 6.58 -3.66
N THR A 256 -26.49 7.76 -4.29
CA THR A 256 -27.57 8.43 -5.01
C THR A 256 -27.07 8.99 -6.33
N PHE A 257 -27.76 8.67 -7.42
CA PHE A 257 -27.51 9.20 -8.75
C PHE A 257 -28.62 10.20 -9.09
N LYS A 258 -28.26 11.46 -9.28
CA LYS A 258 -29.23 12.51 -9.63
C LYS A 258 -29.90 12.20 -10.96
N HIS A 259 -31.14 12.61 -11.14
CA HIS A 259 -31.84 12.49 -12.43
C HIS A 259 -31.00 13.05 -13.58
N ALA A 260 -31.14 12.43 -14.75
CA ALA A 260 -30.41 12.79 -15.97
C ALA A 260 -28.86 12.81 -15.86
N THR A 261 -28.27 12.26 -14.79
CA THR A 261 -26.82 12.14 -14.67
C THR A 261 -26.29 11.23 -15.78
N ARG A 262 -25.19 11.65 -16.41
CA ARG A 262 -24.44 10.83 -17.37
C ARG A 262 -22.99 10.74 -16.99
N GLY A 263 -22.42 9.54 -17.07
CA GLY A 263 -21.00 9.30 -16.92
C GLY A 263 -20.46 9.56 -15.51
N MET A 264 -21.26 9.39 -14.47
CA MET A 264 -20.74 9.52 -13.09
C MET A 264 -19.74 8.39 -12.84
N SER A 265 -18.49 8.74 -12.54
CA SER A 265 -17.44 7.77 -12.30
C SER A 265 -17.46 7.24 -10.87
N GLY A 266 -17.03 6.01 -10.69
CA GLY A 266 -16.77 5.44 -9.38
C GLY A 266 -16.13 4.06 -9.48
N ASN A 267 -15.48 3.67 -8.39
CA ASN A 267 -14.71 2.45 -8.30
C ASN A 267 -15.39 1.47 -7.35
N VAL A 268 -15.18 0.19 -7.62
CA VAL A 268 -15.57 -0.91 -6.73
C VAL A 268 -14.39 -1.84 -6.60
N VAL A 269 -13.96 -2.12 -5.38
CA VAL A 269 -12.71 -2.85 -5.13
C VAL A 269 -12.99 -4.15 -4.42
N PHE A 270 -12.40 -5.22 -4.93
CA PHE A 270 -12.47 -6.55 -4.32
C PHE A 270 -11.07 -7.10 -4.06
N VAL A 271 -11.01 -8.11 -3.20
CA VAL A 271 -9.84 -8.96 -3.03
C VAL A 271 -10.20 -10.36 -3.51
N ALA A 272 -9.32 -10.95 -4.31
CA ALA A 272 -9.52 -12.30 -4.84
C ALA A 272 -8.17 -13.00 -5.08
N PRO A 273 -8.18 -14.31 -5.34
CA PRO A 273 -6.96 -15.06 -5.64
C PRO A 273 -6.15 -14.45 -6.80
N VAL A 274 -4.83 -14.63 -6.75
CA VAL A 274 -3.93 -14.25 -7.86
C VAL A 274 -4.21 -15.07 -9.12
N GLY A 275 -3.86 -14.50 -10.28
CA GLY A 275 -3.82 -15.25 -11.55
C GLY A 275 -5.18 -15.57 -12.19
N MET A 276 -6.26 -14.93 -11.73
CA MET A 276 -7.57 -15.09 -12.36
C MET A 276 -7.55 -14.51 -13.79
N LYS A 277 -8.04 -15.29 -14.75
CA LYS A 277 -8.21 -14.86 -16.15
C LYS A 277 -9.60 -14.27 -16.42
N THR A 278 -10.54 -14.58 -15.54
CA THR A 278 -11.92 -14.14 -15.61
C THR A 278 -12.43 -13.91 -14.21
N ILE A 279 -13.22 -12.87 -14.03
CA ILE A 279 -13.99 -12.62 -12.82
C ILE A 279 -15.47 -12.57 -13.17
N THR A 280 -16.34 -12.85 -12.20
CA THR A 280 -17.79 -12.70 -12.39
C THR A 280 -18.28 -11.59 -11.47
N VAL A 281 -18.89 -10.57 -12.03
CA VAL A 281 -19.49 -9.45 -11.29
C VAL A 281 -20.98 -9.71 -11.17
N GLY A 282 -21.49 -9.68 -9.95
CA GLY A 282 -22.91 -9.86 -9.64
C GLY A 282 -23.57 -8.53 -9.28
N PHE A 283 -24.79 -8.31 -9.76
CA PHE A 283 -25.68 -7.23 -9.33
C PHE A 283 -26.91 -7.84 -8.67
N ARG A 284 -27.12 -7.54 -7.38
CA ARG A 284 -28.30 -7.98 -6.63
C ARG A 284 -29.41 -6.96 -6.78
N SER A 285 -30.63 -7.42 -7.06
CA SER A 285 -31.83 -6.55 -7.15
C SER A 285 -32.12 -5.75 -5.87
N GLN A 286 -31.73 -6.27 -4.71
CA GLN A 286 -31.77 -5.63 -3.39
C GLN A 286 -30.89 -6.42 -2.41
N PHE A 287 -30.69 -5.93 -1.18
CA PHE A 287 -29.95 -6.66 -0.15
C PHE A 287 -30.58 -8.05 0.07
N GLY A 288 -29.78 -9.11 -0.12
CA GLY A 288 -30.23 -10.50 -0.03
C GLY A 288 -31.10 -11.01 -1.19
N GLY A 289 -31.39 -10.17 -2.20
CA GLY A 289 -32.21 -10.54 -3.36
C GLY A 289 -31.47 -11.35 -4.44
N PRO A 290 -32.19 -11.80 -5.48
CA PRO A 290 -31.59 -12.50 -6.62
C PRO A 290 -30.51 -11.65 -7.29
N GLN A 291 -29.47 -12.35 -7.78
CA GLN A 291 -28.26 -11.76 -8.34
C GLN A 291 -28.13 -12.09 -9.83
N GLN A 292 -27.92 -11.08 -10.66
CA GLN A 292 -27.56 -11.23 -12.07
C GLN A 292 -26.04 -11.17 -12.22
N ASN A 293 -25.48 -12.14 -12.94
CA ASN A 293 -24.03 -12.32 -13.08
C ASN A 293 -23.53 -11.95 -14.47
N TYR A 294 -22.38 -11.29 -14.51
CA TYR A 294 -21.69 -10.88 -15.73
C TYR A 294 -20.24 -11.34 -15.68
N VAL A 295 -19.82 -12.10 -16.69
CA VAL A 295 -18.43 -12.58 -16.80
C VAL A 295 -17.57 -11.50 -17.44
N VAL A 296 -16.48 -11.14 -16.77
CA VAL A 296 -15.48 -10.16 -17.22
C VAL A 296 -14.18 -10.91 -17.48
N ARG A 297 -13.60 -10.69 -18.67
CA ARG A 297 -12.31 -11.28 -19.05
C ARG A 297 -11.19 -10.31 -18.73
N LEU A 298 -10.13 -10.83 -18.11
CA LEU A 298 -8.94 -10.06 -17.75
C LEU A 298 -7.84 -10.34 -18.77
N MET A 299 -7.12 -9.30 -19.18
CA MET A 299 -5.93 -9.45 -20.02
C MET A 299 -4.80 -10.18 -19.27
N LYS A 300 -3.93 -10.86 -20.02
CA LYS A 300 -2.75 -11.58 -19.48
C LYS A 300 -1.63 -10.62 -19.08
#